data_AF-A0A4P6U5U2-F1
#
_entry.id   AF-A0A4P6U5U2-F1
#
_cell.length_a   1.000
_cell.length_b   1.000
_cell.length_c   1.000
_cell.angle_alpha   90.00
_cell.angle_beta   90.00
_cell.angle_gamma   90.00
#
_symmetry.space_group_name_H-M   'P 1'
#
loop_
_entity.id
_entity.type
_entity.pdbx_description
1 polymer ?
#
loop_
_entity_poly.entity_id
_entity_poly.type
_entity_poly.pdbx_seq_one_letter_code
_entity_poly.pdbx_strand_id
1 'polypeptide(L)'
;MRWGDRPVWARCTAAVYVAGFLEGTGAHAYFLVSDGINAYGYAPLLVGVLFHVLLLLDPLAALMILRARPGGPALAAAVMLADLIGNWSVAWPVVMARPAVFLRPAGLLPITLFGLFVLLTALPLHRALACGGHASAPGARQPAR
;
A
#
# COMPACT_ATOMS: atom_id res chain seq x y z
N MET A 1 -2.15 2.87 22.73
CA MET A 1 -2.08 2.72 21.25
C MET A 1 -0.87 1.87 20.91
N ARG A 2 -0.97 0.84 20.05
CA ARG A 2 0.10 -0.14 19.72
C ARG A 2 1.38 0.45 19.10
N TRP A 3 1.40 1.75 18.86
CA TRP A 3 2.49 2.47 18.19
C TRP A 3 3.45 3.22 19.14
N GLY A 4 3.09 3.40 20.42
CA GLY A 4 3.83 4.29 21.35
C GLY A 4 5.32 3.98 21.47
N ASP A 5 5.67 2.70 21.56
CA ASP A 5 7.05 2.24 21.77
C ASP A 5 7.80 1.94 20.46
N ARG A 6 7.20 2.23 19.29
CA ARG A 6 7.79 1.93 17.99
C ARG A 6 8.79 3.03 17.58
N PRO A 7 9.90 2.66 16.91
CA PRO A 7 10.88 3.65 16.47
C PRO A 7 10.23 4.67 15.52
N VAL A 8 10.72 5.91 15.54
CA VAL A 8 10.14 7.02 14.74
C VAL A 8 10.07 6.66 13.26
N TRP A 9 11.12 6.06 12.70
CA TRP A 9 11.14 5.66 11.30
C TRP A 9 9.97 4.72 10.94
N ALA A 10 9.64 3.74 11.79
CA ALA A 10 8.56 2.80 11.52
C ALA A 10 7.20 3.48 11.56
N ARG A 11 7.01 4.46 12.45
CA ARG A 11 5.80 5.29 12.51
C ARG A 11 5.67 6.17 11.28
N CYS A 12 6.76 6.81 10.84
CA CYS A 12 6.78 7.61 9.62
C CYS A 12 6.48 6.76 8.38
N THR A 13 7.13 5.60 8.23
CA THR A 13 6.86 4.67 7.12
C THR A 13 5.40 4.23 7.12
N ALA A 14 4.85 3.86 8.28
CA ALA A 14 3.45 3.47 8.38
C ALA A 14 2.48 4.62 8.04
N ALA A 15 2.80 5.86 8.44
CA ALA A 15 2.02 7.03 8.07
C ALA A 15 2.02 7.25 6.55
N VAL A 16 3.18 7.08 5.89
CA VAL A 16 3.29 7.17 4.43
C VAL A 16 2.46 6.08 3.74
N TYR A 17 2.49 4.84 4.25
CA TYR A 17 1.63 3.76 3.73
C TYR A 17 0.16 4.15 3.83
N VAL A 18 -0.30 4.53 5.02
CA VAL A 18 -1.71 4.88 5.26
C VAL A 18 -2.13 6.03 4.35
N ALA A 19 -1.33 7.08 4.24
CA ALA A 19 -1.64 8.22 3.37
C ALA A 19 -1.76 7.80 1.91
N GLY A 20 -0.77 7.06 1.36
CA GLY A 20 -0.80 6.66 -0.05
C GLY A 20 -1.91 5.67 -0.39
N PHE A 21 -2.22 4.70 0.49
CA PHE A 21 -3.36 3.81 0.26
C PHE A 21 -4.71 4.54 0.35
N LEU A 22 -4.87 5.50 1.27
CA LEU A 22 -6.09 6.29 1.34
C LEU A 22 -6.24 7.26 0.15
N GLU A 23 -5.13 7.80 -0.36
CA GLU A 23 -5.12 8.55 -1.62
C GLU A 23 -5.57 7.66 -2.79
N GLY A 24 -5.01 6.45 -2.93
CA GLY A 24 -5.41 5.47 -3.94
C GLY A 24 -6.91 5.10 -3.84
N THR A 25 -7.38 4.85 -2.61
CA THR A 25 -8.81 4.62 -2.33
C THR A 25 -9.66 5.79 -2.84
N GLY A 26 -9.23 7.02 -2.55
CA GLY A 26 -9.91 8.24 -2.99
C GLY A 26 -9.95 8.36 -4.51
N ALA A 27 -8.86 8.03 -5.21
CA ALA A 27 -8.82 8.01 -6.66
C ALA A 27 -9.77 6.97 -7.25
N HIS A 28 -9.76 5.73 -6.74
CA HIS A 28 -10.67 4.68 -7.20
C HIS A 28 -12.14 5.01 -6.92
N ALA A 29 -12.43 5.60 -5.76
CA ALA A 29 -13.77 6.08 -5.42
C ALA A 29 -14.22 7.20 -6.37
N TYR A 30 -13.33 8.15 -6.66
CA TYR A 30 -13.62 9.25 -7.58
C TYR A 30 -13.96 8.73 -8.98
N PHE A 31 -13.18 7.79 -9.53
CA PHE A 31 -13.48 7.21 -10.84
C PHE A 31 -14.80 6.44 -10.84
N LEU A 32 -15.06 5.63 -9.81
CA LEU A 32 -16.31 4.87 -9.67
C LEU A 32 -17.54 5.80 -9.56
N VAL A 33 -17.44 6.89 -8.81
CA VAL A 33 -18.53 7.89 -8.69
C VAL A 33 -18.73 8.63 -10.01
N SER A 34 -17.65 8.89 -10.75
CA SER A 34 -17.71 9.67 -12.00
C SER A 34 -18.30 8.89 -13.17
N ASP A 35 -17.98 7.60 -13.30
CA ASP A 35 -18.30 6.81 -14.51
C ASP A 35 -18.83 5.40 -14.20
N GLY A 36 -19.14 5.12 -12.93
CA GLY A 36 -19.73 3.85 -12.50
C GLY A 36 -18.83 2.65 -12.80
N ILE A 37 -19.46 1.54 -13.19
CA ILE A 37 -18.75 0.30 -13.57
C ILE A 37 -17.84 0.47 -14.80
N ASN A 38 -18.04 1.54 -15.59
CA ASN A 38 -17.26 1.85 -16.78
C ASN A 38 -16.00 2.68 -16.47
N ALA A 39 -15.75 3.02 -15.20
CA ALA A 39 -14.59 3.78 -14.74
C ALA A 39 -13.24 3.36 -15.34
N TYR A 40 -13.09 2.07 -15.65
CA TYR A 40 -11.88 1.50 -16.24
C TYR A 40 -12.13 0.83 -17.58
N GLY A 41 -13.12 1.29 -18.36
CA GLY A 41 -13.46 0.73 -19.68
C GLY A 41 -12.33 0.81 -20.72
N TYR A 42 -11.31 1.64 -20.45
CA TYR A 42 -10.08 1.71 -21.24
C TYR A 42 -9.09 0.57 -20.96
N ALA A 43 -9.24 -0.16 -19.85
CA ALA A 43 -8.31 -1.19 -19.40
C ALA A 43 -8.78 -2.59 -19.82
N PRO A 44 -7.85 -3.55 -20.00
CA PRO A 44 -8.22 -4.97 -20.12
C PRO A 44 -9.07 -5.42 -18.93
N LEU A 45 -10.03 -6.33 -19.16
CA LEU A 45 -11.04 -6.72 -18.17
C LEU A 45 -10.45 -7.04 -16.79
N LEU A 46 -9.40 -7.86 -16.72
CA LEU A 46 -8.77 -8.24 -15.45
C LEU A 46 -8.16 -7.05 -14.70
N VAL A 47 -7.56 -6.09 -15.43
CA VAL A 47 -7.00 -4.86 -14.85
C VAL A 47 -8.12 -3.96 -14.36
N GLY A 48 -9.21 -3.82 -15.13
CA GLY A 48 -10.38 -3.06 -14.70
C GLY A 48 -11.04 -3.64 -13.45
N VAL A 49 -11.18 -4.96 -13.36
CA VAL A 49 -11.68 -5.64 -12.14
C VAL A 49 -10.75 -5.41 -10.96
N LEU A 50 -9.43 -5.54 -11.17
CA LEU A 50 -8.44 -5.24 -10.14
C LEU A 50 -8.62 -3.82 -9.59
N PHE A 51 -8.72 -2.81 -10.46
CA PHE A 51 -8.89 -1.42 -10.03
C PHE A 51 -10.19 -1.18 -9.26
N HIS A 52 -11.27 -1.90 -9.55
CA HIS A 52 -12.47 -1.86 -8.70
C HIS A 52 -12.22 -2.51 -7.32
N VAL A 53 -11.51 -3.64 -7.29
CA VAL A 53 -11.20 -4.35 -6.04
C VAL A 53 -10.26 -3.54 -5.14
N LEU A 54 -9.39 -2.70 -5.72
CA LEU A 54 -8.51 -1.79 -4.95
C LEU A 54 -9.28 -0.84 -4.03
N LEU A 55 -10.52 -0.46 -4.40
CA LEU A 55 -11.41 0.31 -3.53
C LEU A 55 -11.63 -0.34 -2.15
N LEU A 56 -11.51 -1.67 -2.06
CA LEU A 56 -11.59 -2.42 -0.81
C LEU A 56 -10.22 -2.81 -0.25
N LEU A 57 -9.26 -3.16 -1.11
CA LEU A 57 -7.95 -3.61 -0.67
C LEU A 57 -7.09 -2.48 -0.09
N ASP A 58 -7.17 -1.28 -0.64
CA ASP A 58 -6.43 -0.12 -0.16
C ASP A 58 -6.80 0.28 1.28
N PRO A 59 -8.09 0.49 1.63
CA PRO A 59 -8.46 0.80 3.00
C PRO A 59 -8.19 -0.37 3.94
N LEU A 60 -8.26 -1.62 3.46
CA LEU A 60 -7.87 -2.79 4.25
C LEU A 60 -6.37 -2.78 4.57
N ALA A 61 -5.52 -2.51 3.58
CA ALA A 61 -4.07 -2.38 3.78
C ALA A 61 -3.77 -1.24 4.76
N ALA A 62 -4.36 -0.06 4.56
CA ALA A 62 -4.24 1.07 5.47
C ALA A 62 -4.69 0.72 6.89
N LEU A 63 -5.82 0.04 7.05
CA LEU A 63 -6.32 -0.39 8.36
C LEU A 63 -5.39 -1.40 9.04
N MET A 64 -4.87 -2.38 8.31
CA MET A 64 -3.92 -3.36 8.87
C MET A 64 -2.65 -2.68 9.34
N ILE A 65 -2.13 -1.73 8.56
CA ILE A 65 -1.00 -0.88 8.96
C ILE A 65 -1.37 -0.09 10.19
N LEU A 66 -2.47 0.68 10.19
CA LEU A 66 -2.90 1.51 11.32
C LEU A 66 -3.04 0.71 12.63
N ARG A 67 -3.47 -0.56 12.55
CA ARG A 67 -3.57 -1.48 13.69
C ARG A 67 -2.24 -2.15 14.09
N ALA A 68 -1.14 -1.76 13.47
CA ALA A 68 0.20 -2.33 13.66
C ALA A 68 0.21 -3.86 13.52
N ARG A 69 -0.54 -4.40 12.54
CA ARG A 69 -0.63 -5.85 12.29
C ARG A 69 0.60 -6.30 11.48
N PRO A 70 1.35 -7.32 11.93
CA PRO A 70 2.55 -7.79 11.22
C PRO A 70 2.30 -8.18 9.77
N GLY A 71 1.12 -8.71 9.42
CA GLY A 71 0.76 -9.04 8.03
C GLY A 71 0.43 -7.82 7.14
N GLY A 72 0.22 -6.63 7.73
CA GLY A 72 -0.16 -5.42 6.99
C GLY A 72 0.84 -5.03 5.89
N PRO A 73 2.16 -4.96 6.16
CA PRO A 73 3.15 -4.64 5.14
C PRO A 73 3.23 -5.64 3.99
N ALA A 74 2.97 -6.93 4.24
CA ALA A 74 2.94 -7.95 3.19
C ALA A 74 1.71 -7.78 2.29
N LEU A 75 0.52 -7.55 2.87
CA LEU A 75 -0.67 -7.22 2.10
C LEU A 75 -0.46 -5.95 1.27
N ALA A 76 0.04 -4.88 1.90
CA ALA A 76 0.35 -3.62 1.23
C ALA A 76 1.29 -3.83 0.03
N ALA A 77 2.36 -4.61 0.19
CA ALA A 77 3.27 -4.92 -0.92
C ALA A 77 2.58 -5.67 -2.06
N ALA A 78 1.72 -6.65 -1.74
CA ALA A 78 0.98 -7.40 -2.76
C ALA A 78 -0.02 -6.52 -3.53
N VAL A 79 -0.79 -5.70 -2.81
CA VAL A 79 -1.74 -4.75 -3.41
C VAL A 79 -1.00 -3.76 -4.30
N MET A 80 0.07 -3.16 -3.79
CA MET A 80 0.86 -2.17 -4.52
C MET A 80 1.57 -2.74 -5.74
N LEU A 81 2.06 -3.98 -5.68
CA LEU A 81 2.63 -4.66 -6.84
C LEU A 81 1.59 -4.87 -7.93
N ALA A 82 0.39 -5.36 -7.56
CA ALA A 82 -0.69 -5.58 -8.51
C ALA A 82 -1.14 -4.27 -9.16
N ASP A 83 -1.32 -3.21 -8.35
CA ASP A 83 -1.70 -1.88 -8.81
C ASP A 83 -0.67 -1.27 -9.76
N LEU A 84 0.62 -1.40 -9.42
CA LEU A 84 1.71 -0.94 -10.27
C LEU A 84 1.73 -1.66 -11.61
N ILE A 85 1.55 -2.99 -11.62
CA ILE A 85 1.47 -3.78 -12.87
C ILE A 85 0.27 -3.32 -13.71
N GLY A 86 -0.90 -3.15 -13.09
CA GLY A 86 -2.09 -2.64 -13.76
C GLY A 86 -1.85 -1.28 -14.42
N ASN A 87 -1.37 -0.31 -13.66
CA ASN A 87 -1.10 1.05 -14.14
C ASN A 87 -0.05 1.08 -15.25
N TRP A 88 1.07 0.37 -15.09
CA TRP A 88 2.10 0.32 -16.12
C TRP A 88 1.62 -0.39 -17.38
N SER A 89 0.86 -1.48 -17.27
CA SER A 89 0.34 -2.21 -18.44
C SER A 89 -0.54 -1.33 -19.33
N VAL A 90 -1.41 -0.52 -18.71
CA VAL A 90 -2.28 0.43 -19.42
C VAL A 90 -1.47 1.58 -20.00
N ALA A 91 -0.54 2.13 -19.22
CA ALA A 91 0.18 3.34 -19.60
C ALA A 91 1.32 3.08 -20.60
N TRP A 92 1.79 1.84 -20.73
CA TRP A 92 2.98 1.47 -21.49
C TRP A 92 3.00 2.04 -22.92
N PRO A 93 1.95 1.89 -23.75
CA PRO A 93 1.97 2.40 -25.13
C PRO A 93 2.11 3.92 -25.19
N VAL A 94 1.45 4.63 -24.26
CA VAL A 94 1.48 6.10 -24.21
C VAL A 94 2.83 6.60 -23.73
N VAL A 95 3.43 5.95 -22.73
CA VAL A 95 4.75 6.30 -22.21
C VAL A 95 5.82 6.09 -23.27
N MET A 96 5.77 4.97 -24.01
CA MET A 96 6.72 4.71 -25.11
C MET A 96 6.60 5.74 -26.23
N ALA A 97 5.38 6.17 -26.57
CA ALA A 97 5.17 7.19 -27.59
C ALA A 97 5.54 8.61 -27.10
N ARG A 98 5.32 8.90 -25.80
CA ARG A 98 5.50 10.21 -25.19
C ARG A 98 6.07 10.09 -23.77
N PRO A 99 7.40 9.95 -23.62
CA PRO A 99 8.03 9.69 -22.32
C PRO A 99 7.75 10.76 -21.26
N ALA A 100 7.57 12.03 -21.67
CA ALA A 100 7.24 13.13 -20.77
C ALA A 100 5.90 12.94 -20.03
N VAL A 101 5.00 12.08 -20.50
CA VAL A 101 3.75 11.74 -19.79
C VAL A 101 4.05 11.07 -18.45
N PHE A 102 5.15 10.32 -18.33
CA PHE A 102 5.59 9.74 -17.07
C PHE A 102 5.87 10.82 -16.02
N LEU A 103 6.48 11.95 -16.42
CA LEU A 103 6.94 13.00 -15.51
C LEU A 103 5.81 13.89 -14.94
N ARG A 104 4.55 13.59 -15.25
CA ARG A 104 3.42 14.35 -14.71
C ARG A 104 3.36 14.18 -13.19
N PRO A 105 3.05 15.25 -12.44
CA PRO A 105 2.97 15.20 -10.98
C PRO A 105 1.77 14.39 -10.46
N ALA A 106 0.88 13.96 -11.35
CA ALA A 106 -0.24 13.07 -11.07
C ALA A 106 -0.21 11.89 -12.06
N GLY A 107 -0.60 10.70 -11.61
CA GLY A 107 -0.62 9.48 -12.41
C GLY A 107 0.61 8.58 -12.16
N LEU A 108 1.31 8.18 -13.23
CA LEU A 108 2.23 7.04 -13.20
C LEU A 108 3.51 7.26 -12.38
N LEU A 109 4.05 8.48 -12.31
CA LEU A 109 5.25 8.76 -11.51
C LEU A 109 4.99 8.66 -10.00
N PRO A 110 4.00 9.35 -9.41
CA PRO A 110 3.69 9.25 -7.98
C PRO A 110 3.44 7.80 -7.53
N ILE A 111 2.60 7.05 -8.25
CA ILE A 111 2.32 5.64 -7.92
C ILE A 111 3.57 4.77 -8.05
N THR A 112 4.46 5.05 -9.01
CA THR A 112 5.73 4.31 -9.13
C THR A 112 6.66 4.59 -7.95
N LEU A 113 6.80 5.86 -7.54
CA LEU A 113 7.62 6.22 -6.39
C LEU A 113 7.06 5.63 -5.08
N PHE A 114 5.75 5.74 -4.88
CA PHE A 114 5.07 5.13 -3.74
C PHE A 114 5.21 3.60 -3.76
N GLY A 115 5.05 2.99 -4.92
CA GLY A 115 5.20 1.54 -5.09
C GLY A 115 6.60 1.05 -4.75
N LEU A 116 7.64 1.71 -5.27
CA LEU A 116 9.03 1.42 -4.91
C LEU A 116 9.25 1.56 -3.41
N PHE A 117 8.76 2.64 -2.80
CA PHE A 117 8.86 2.85 -1.37
C PHE A 117 8.22 1.70 -0.57
N VAL A 118 6.98 1.31 -0.91
CA VAL A 118 6.27 0.22 -0.23
C VAL A 118 6.99 -1.11 -0.41
N LEU A 119 7.44 -1.44 -1.62
CA LEU A 119 8.12 -2.72 -1.88
C LEU A 119 9.46 -2.81 -1.13
N LEU A 120 10.25 -1.73 -1.11
CA LEU A 120 11.54 -1.68 -0.43
C LEU A 120 11.42 -1.73 1.10
N THR A 121 10.35 -1.14 1.65
CA THR A 121 10.19 -1.00 3.11
C THR A 121 9.26 -2.03 3.74
N ALA A 122 8.57 -2.85 2.95
CA ALA A 122 7.61 -3.85 3.44
C ALA A 122 8.23 -4.85 4.42
N LEU A 123 9.38 -5.44 4.08
CA LEU A 123 10.06 -6.42 4.94
C LEU A 123 10.64 -5.77 6.22
N PRO A 124 11.38 -4.65 6.15
CA PRO A 124 11.79 -3.91 7.35
C PRO A 124 10.62 -3.56 8.27
N LEU A 125 9.52 -3.06 7.71
CA LEU A 125 8.33 -2.69 8.48
C LEU A 125 7.65 -3.92 9.09
N HIS A 126 7.52 -5.01 8.35
CA HIS A 126 6.99 -6.29 8.86
C HIS A 126 7.78 -6.75 10.09
N ARG A 127 9.12 -6.78 9.99
CA ARG A 127 10.01 -7.18 11.09
C ARG A 127 9.84 -6.27 12.29
N ALA A 128 9.81 -4.96 12.07
CA ALA A 128 9.56 -4.00 13.13
C ALA A 128 8.25 -4.34 13.83
N LEU A 129 7.14 -4.47 13.10
CA LEU A 129 5.82 -4.76 13.67
C LEU A 129 5.74 -6.11 14.41
N ALA A 130 6.41 -7.16 13.92
CA ALA A 130 6.47 -8.46 14.55
C ALA A 130 7.22 -8.46 15.90
N CYS A 131 8.39 -7.81 15.99
CA CYS A 131 9.24 -7.84 17.18
C CYS A 131 8.59 -7.17 18.41
N GLY A 132 7.83 -6.10 18.24
CA GLY A 132 7.11 -5.46 19.36
C GLY A 132 5.87 -6.21 19.84
N GLY A 133 5.56 -7.39 19.29
CA GLY A 133 4.53 -8.28 19.80
C GLY A 133 5.03 -9.29 20.85
N HIS A 134 6.35 -9.48 21.00
CA HIS A 134 6.95 -10.47 21.92
C HIS A 134 7.40 -9.88 23.27
N ALA A 135 7.52 -8.56 23.39
CA ALA A 135 7.98 -7.91 24.63
C ALA A 135 6.92 -7.87 25.75
N SER A 136 5.74 -8.46 25.57
CA SER A 136 4.62 -8.41 26.54
C SER A 136 4.34 -9.74 27.26
N ALA A 137 5.32 -10.64 27.37
CA ALA A 137 5.21 -11.82 28.24
C ALA A 137 6.11 -11.70 29.49
N PRO A 138 5.69 -10.98 30.55
CA PRO A 138 6.34 -11.05 31.85
C PRO A 138 5.82 -12.29 32.60
N GLY A 139 6.59 -13.38 32.61
CA GLY A 139 6.13 -14.57 33.32
C GLY A 139 6.95 -15.84 33.17
N ALA A 140 8.28 -15.76 33.25
CA ALA A 140 9.07 -16.94 33.56
C ALA A 140 9.87 -16.65 34.84
N ARG A 141 9.27 -17.00 35.98
CA ARG A 141 9.96 -17.01 37.28
C ARG A 141 11.20 -17.90 37.17
N GLN A 142 12.33 -17.35 37.57
CA GLN A 142 13.56 -18.07 37.80
C GLN A 142 13.38 -18.89 39.10
N PRO A 143 13.53 -20.23 39.10
CA PRO A 143 13.54 -20.96 40.37
C PRO A 143 14.84 -20.62 41.11
N ALA A 144 14.68 -20.22 42.36
CA ALA A 144 15.78 -20.04 43.30
C ALA A 144 16.51 -21.36 43.53
N ARG A 145 17.80 -21.21 43.84
CA ARG A 145 18.81 -22.24 44.07
C ARG A 145 18.39 -23.35 45.02
#